data_AF-A0A7J0DDH4-F1
#
_entry.id   AF-A0A7J0DDH4-F1
#
_cell.length_a   1.000
_cell.length_b   1.000
_cell.length_c   1.000
_cell.angle_alpha   90.00
_cell.angle_beta   90.00
_cell.angle_gamma   90.00
#
_symmetry.space_group_name_H-M   'P 1'
#
loop_
_entity.id
_entity.type
_entity.pdbx_description
1 polymer ?
#
loop_
_entity_poly.entity_id
_entity_poly.type
_entity_poly.pdbx_seq_one_letter_code
_entity_poly.pdbx_strand_id
1 'polypeptide(L)'
;MTDGCIRALVEAIHSSPTQAVLYLSGGASQALGLLMSVPGASNTVLEAVVPYSTMSMVQLLGKVPTQFASRQTSEDMALLAYNRALMLSKPGFPALGVGFTGSLATTRPKLGDHRFHLSTRTSSRHWVSTVTLSKGFRNREQEERVSSHVLLKAVADACKVQATFVSELTEADLCDESERHFDEDQELEQLISGQICFKVYPFSSSTGRKIILSGSFNPLHEGHLKLLEVAARYMHLSLKSNILK
;
A
#
# COMPACT_ATOMS: atom_id res chain seq x y z
N MET A 1 27.02 10.35 -7.14
CA MET A 1 26.80 8.97 -7.66
C MET A 1 25.39 8.50 -7.28
N THR A 2 25.07 8.50 -5.98
CA THR A 2 23.74 8.17 -5.43
C THR A 2 22.58 8.98 -6.02
N ASP A 3 22.71 10.30 -6.14
CA ASP A 3 21.63 11.16 -6.67
C ASP A 3 21.22 10.82 -8.11
N GLY A 4 22.18 10.44 -8.95
CA GLY A 4 21.92 10.01 -10.33
C GLY A 4 21.17 8.68 -10.38
N CYS A 5 21.53 7.73 -9.52
CA CYS A 5 20.83 6.45 -9.38
C CYS A 5 19.41 6.63 -8.83
N ILE A 6 19.23 7.51 -7.85
CA ILE A 6 17.91 7.83 -7.28
C ILE A 6 17.00 8.43 -8.36
N ARG A 7 17.50 9.41 -9.13
CA ARG A 7 16.76 10.00 -10.23
C ARG A 7 16.34 8.95 -11.25
N ALA A 8 17.26 8.09 -11.68
CA ALA A 8 16.96 7.00 -12.61
C ALA A 8 15.90 6.02 -12.06
N LEU A 9 15.94 5.72 -10.76
CA LEU A 9 14.92 4.90 -10.12
C LEU A 9 13.54 5.57 -10.17
N VAL A 10 13.48 6.86 -9.84
CA VAL A 10 12.23 7.63 -9.87
C VAL A 10 11.67 7.74 -11.29
N GLU A 11 12.52 7.97 -12.29
CA GLU A 11 12.12 7.94 -13.71
C GLU A 11 11.53 6.58 -14.11
N ALA A 12 12.12 5.47 -13.63
CA ALA A 12 11.59 4.13 -13.85
C ALA A 12 10.26 3.87 -13.12
N ILE A 13 10.09 4.37 -11.88
CA ILE A 13 8.81 4.36 -11.16
C ILE A 13 7.73 5.09 -11.99
N HIS A 14 8.04 6.27 -12.51
CA HIS A 14 7.11 7.09 -13.33
C HIS A 14 6.81 6.51 -14.71
N SER A 15 7.68 5.63 -15.19
CA SER A 15 7.47 4.87 -16.43
C SER A 15 6.61 3.61 -16.20
N SER A 16 6.45 3.18 -14.94
CA SER A 16 5.57 2.07 -14.60
C SER A 16 4.10 2.49 -14.64
N PRO A 17 3.14 1.57 -14.87
CA PRO A 17 1.72 1.90 -14.88
C PRO A 17 1.13 2.08 -13.47
N THR A 18 1.92 1.93 -12.41
CA THR A 18 1.41 1.94 -11.04
C THR A 18 1.07 3.36 -10.60
N GLN A 19 -0.12 3.53 -10.04
CA GLN A 19 -0.57 4.80 -9.46
C GLN A 19 -0.70 4.67 -7.95
N ALA A 20 -0.13 5.61 -7.21
CA ALA A 20 0.13 5.51 -5.79
C ALA A 20 -0.47 6.67 -4.99
N VAL A 21 -0.95 6.35 -3.80
CA VAL A 21 -1.25 7.31 -2.74
C VAL A 21 -0.29 7.06 -1.59
N LEU A 22 0.31 8.14 -1.06
CA LEU A 22 1.32 8.06 -0.01
C LEU A 22 0.88 8.77 1.26
N TYR A 23 0.83 8.05 2.37
CA TYR A 23 0.62 8.63 3.71
C TYR A 23 1.91 8.51 4.52
N LEU A 24 2.49 9.65 4.90
CA LEU A 24 3.80 9.72 5.56
C LEU A 24 3.72 10.50 6.86
N SER A 25 4.25 9.96 7.96
CA SER A 25 4.34 10.69 9.23
C SER A 25 5.63 10.35 9.98
N GLY A 26 6.19 11.32 10.70
CA GLY A 26 7.39 11.09 11.50
C GLY A 26 8.71 10.84 10.75
N GLY A 27 8.69 10.80 9.41
CA GLY A 27 9.88 10.75 8.54
C GLY A 27 9.57 10.50 7.07
N ALA A 28 10.61 10.22 6.28
CA ALA A 28 10.57 9.91 4.85
C ALA A 28 9.96 10.99 3.92
N SER A 29 9.83 12.24 4.39
CA SER A 29 9.27 13.35 3.63
C SER A 29 10.14 13.77 2.44
N GLN A 30 11.47 13.57 2.49
CA GLN A 30 12.34 13.87 1.34
C GLN A 30 12.00 13.00 0.13
N ALA A 31 11.47 11.79 0.32
CA ALA A 31 11.03 10.94 -0.78
C ALA A 31 9.91 11.58 -1.60
N LEU A 32 9.02 12.37 -0.97
CA LEU A 32 7.99 13.11 -1.70
C LEU A 32 8.62 14.16 -2.62
N GLY A 33 9.61 14.90 -2.11
CA GLY A 33 10.39 15.84 -2.91
C GLY A 33 11.11 15.16 -4.07
N LEU A 34 11.72 14.00 -3.84
CA LEU A 34 12.41 13.22 -4.87
C LEU A 34 11.46 12.71 -5.96
N LEU A 35 10.30 12.17 -5.59
CA LEU A 35 9.26 11.74 -6.54
C LEU A 35 8.74 12.94 -7.35
N MET A 36 8.40 14.04 -6.69
CA MET A 36 7.72 15.17 -7.36
C MET A 36 8.65 16.07 -8.17
N SER A 37 9.97 16.01 -7.93
CA SER A 37 10.95 16.82 -8.67
C SER A 37 11.35 16.21 -10.01
N VAL A 38 10.99 14.94 -10.26
CA VAL A 38 11.29 14.23 -11.51
C VAL A 38 10.08 14.29 -12.45
N PRO A 39 10.26 14.63 -13.74
CA PRO A 39 9.18 14.62 -14.73
C PRO A 39 8.45 13.27 -14.79
N GLY A 40 7.13 13.31 -14.94
CA GLY A 40 6.29 12.10 -14.94
C GLY A 40 5.65 11.78 -13.58
N ALA A 41 5.90 12.57 -12.53
CA ALA A 41 5.30 12.39 -11.21
C ALA A 41 3.77 12.23 -11.23
N SER A 42 3.06 12.95 -12.11
CA SER A 42 1.60 12.85 -12.27
C SER A 42 1.09 11.50 -12.80
N ASN A 43 1.97 10.67 -13.36
CA ASN A 43 1.62 9.31 -13.78
C ASN A 43 1.53 8.37 -12.58
N THR A 44 2.37 8.60 -11.57
CA THR A 44 2.47 7.76 -10.38
C THR A 44 1.73 8.35 -9.19
N VAL A 45 2.06 9.56 -8.76
CA VAL A 45 1.59 10.12 -7.48
C VAL A 45 0.19 10.72 -7.66
N LEU A 46 -0.83 10.03 -7.15
CA LEU A 46 -2.22 10.48 -7.15
C LEU A 46 -2.49 11.47 -6.01
N GLU A 47 -2.00 11.16 -4.82
CA GLU A 47 -2.20 11.96 -3.61
C GLU A 47 -1.08 11.67 -2.61
N ALA A 48 -0.67 12.68 -1.87
CA ALA A 48 0.24 12.54 -0.74
C ALA A 48 -0.32 13.30 0.46
N VAL A 49 -0.40 12.64 1.62
CA VAL A 49 -0.90 13.22 2.87
C VAL A 49 0.15 13.04 3.95
N VAL A 50 0.42 14.11 4.69
CA VAL A 50 1.36 14.11 5.81
C VAL A 50 0.59 14.34 7.13
N PRO A 51 -0.04 13.30 7.71
CA PRO A 51 -0.81 13.42 8.94
C PRO A 51 0.11 13.56 10.17
N TYR A 52 0.75 14.73 10.31
CA TYR A 52 1.84 14.92 11.25
C TYR A 52 1.37 15.12 12.70
N SER A 53 0.29 15.85 12.90
CA SER A 53 -0.27 16.04 14.25
C SER A 53 -1.02 14.79 14.70
N THR A 54 -1.05 14.54 16.01
CA THR A 54 -1.83 13.46 16.61
C THR A 54 -3.28 13.48 16.13
N MET A 55 -3.92 14.66 16.12
CA MET A 55 -5.31 14.79 15.69
C MET A 55 -5.49 14.46 14.20
N SER A 56 -4.56 14.90 13.34
CA SER A 56 -4.62 14.60 11.91
C SER A 56 -4.47 13.10 11.64
N MET A 57 -3.59 12.41 12.38
CA MET A 57 -3.46 10.95 12.29
C MET A 57 -4.73 10.24 12.78
N VAL A 58 -5.33 10.68 13.88
CA VAL A 58 -6.58 10.10 14.41
C VAL A 58 -7.73 10.28 13.41
N GLN A 59 -7.84 11.45 12.80
CA GLN A 59 -8.86 11.71 11.77
C GLN A 59 -8.65 10.84 10.53
N LEU A 60 -7.41 10.67 10.09
CA LEU A 60 -7.09 9.79 8.96
C LEU A 60 -7.43 8.34 9.27
N LEU A 61 -7.01 7.82 10.43
CA LEU A 61 -7.20 6.42 10.82
C LEU A 61 -8.64 6.09 11.24
N GLY A 62 -9.45 7.10 11.59
CA GLY A 62 -10.78 6.92 12.18
C GLY A 62 -10.77 6.33 13.60
N LYS A 63 -9.58 6.20 14.21
CA LYS A 63 -9.37 5.64 15.55
C LYS A 63 -8.10 6.20 16.17
N VAL A 64 -7.99 6.09 17.50
CA VAL A 64 -6.74 6.40 18.21
C VAL A 64 -5.83 5.18 18.16
N PRO A 65 -4.66 5.23 17.50
CA PRO A 65 -3.73 4.10 17.50
C PRO A 65 -3.12 3.95 18.90
N THR A 66 -2.81 2.70 19.28
CA THR A 66 -2.09 2.42 20.54
C THR A 66 -0.71 3.06 20.55
N GLN A 67 -0.04 3.08 19.39
CA GLN A 67 1.23 3.74 19.16
C GLN A 67 1.27 4.38 17.76
N PHE A 68 1.56 5.67 17.69
CA PHE A 68 1.62 6.42 16.42
C PHE A 68 2.76 5.95 15.51
N ALA A 69 3.91 5.60 16.06
CA ALA A 69 5.04 5.02 15.33
C ALA A 69 5.13 3.52 15.61
N SER A 70 4.27 2.76 14.94
CA SER A 70 4.21 1.30 15.06
C SER A 70 3.93 0.64 13.72
N ARG A 71 4.24 -0.66 13.66
CA ARG A 71 3.93 -1.51 12.52
C ARG A 71 2.45 -1.50 12.17
N GLN A 72 1.57 -1.65 13.16
CA GLN A 72 0.13 -1.66 12.91
C GLN A 72 -0.34 -0.33 12.30
N THR A 73 0.20 0.80 12.78
CA THR A 73 -0.16 2.12 12.23
C THR A 73 0.31 2.28 10.79
N SER A 74 1.50 1.81 10.40
CA SER A 74 1.91 1.85 8.98
C SER A 74 1.04 0.96 8.10
N GLU A 75 0.64 -0.22 8.60
CA GLU A 75 -0.26 -1.13 7.89
C GLU A 75 -1.65 -0.50 7.68
N ASP A 76 -2.24 0.09 8.72
CA ASP A 76 -3.52 0.81 8.64
C ASP A 76 -3.45 1.98 7.66
N MET A 77 -2.36 2.77 7.70
CA MET A 77 -2.12 3.86 6.75
C MET A 77 -2.02 3.35 5.32
N ALA A 78 -1.29 2.25 5.07
CA ALA A 78 -1.14 1.69 3.73
C ALA A 78 -2.47 1.15 3.17
N LEU A 79 -3.32 0.55 4.01
CA LEU A 79 -4.64 0.09 3.59
C LEU A 79 -5.56 1.26 3.22
N LEU A 80 -5.59 2.32 4.03
CA LEU A 80 -6.37 3.52 3.74
C LEU A 80 -5.86 4.23 2.49
N ALA A 81 -4.54 4.32 2.32
CA ALA A 81 -3.92 4.85 1.11
C ALA A 81 -4.27 4.00 -0.11
N TYR A 82 -4.32 2.68 0.02
CA TYR A 82 -4.70 1.78 -1.07
C TYR A 82 -6.16 1.97 -1.48
N ASN A 83 -7.08 2.08 -0.51
CA ASN A 83 -8.48 2.41 -0.79
C ASN A 83 -8.63 3.78 -1.46
N ARG A 84 -7.82 4.75 -1.05
CA ARG A 84 -7.80 6.07 -1.70
C ARG A 84 -7.23 5.99 -3.12
N ALA A 85 -6.18 5.22 -3.32
CA ALA A 85 -5.57 5.00 -4.62
C ALA A 85 -6.54 4.31 -5.57
N LEU A 86 -7.27 3.30 -5.11
CA LEU A 86 -8.36 2.68 -5.85
C LEU A 86 -9.33 3.77 -6.36
N MET A 87 -9.88 4.60 -5.47
CA MET A 87 -10.86 5.65 -5.85
C MET A 87 -10.34 6.71 -6.82
N LEU A 88 -9.04 7.00 -6.81
CA LEU A 88 -8.42 8.03 -7.65
C LEU A 88 -7.79 7.48 -8.93
N SER A 89 -7.52 6.18 -8.97
CA SER A 89 -6.82 5.52 -10.08
C SER A 89 -7.68 5.49 -11.36
N LYS A 90 -7.00 5.55 -12.50
CA LYS A 90 -7.62 5.36 -13.80
C LYS A 90 -7.97 3.88 -13.98
N PRO A 91 -9.12 3.54 -14.58
CA PRO A 91 -9.45 2.15 -14.89
C PRO A 91 -8.34 1.44 -15.66
N GLY A 92 -7.95 0.25 -15.19
CA GLY A 92 -6.89 -0.56 -15.81
C GLY A 92 -5.46 -0.26 -15.34
N PHE A 93 -5.25 0.75 -14.48
CA PHE A 93 -3.95 1.05 -13.89
C PHE A 93 -3.83 0.42 -12.48
N PRO A 94 -2.72 -0.27 -12.13
CA PRO A 94 -2.52 -0.82 -10.79
C PRO A 94 -2.50 0.27 -9.71
N ALA A 95 -3.27 0.09 -8.65
CA ALA A 95 -3.29 0.98 -7.49
C ALA A 95 -2.30 0.52 -6.40
N LEU A 96 -1.64 1.48 -5.75
CA LEU A 96 -0.68 1.28 -4.67
C LEU A 96 -1.01 2.21 -3.49
N GLY A 97 -1.16 1.64 -2.30
CA GLY A 97 -1.17 2.38 -1.05
C GLY A 97 0.17 2.30 -0.34
N VAL A 98 0.67 3.42 0.17
CA VAL A 98 1.91 3.49 0.94
C VAL A 98 1.65 4.13 2.29
N GLY A 99 2.05 3.45 3.36
CA GLY A 99 1.98 3.95 4.73
C GLY A 99 3.36 3.98 5.36
N PHE A 100 3.76 5.13 5.88
CA PHE A 100 5.01 5.31 6.61
C PHE A 100 4.76 6.01 7.95
N THR A 101 5.31 5.44 9.03
CA THR A 101 5.37 6.12 10.32
C THR A 101 6.72 5.90 10.99
N GLY A 102 7.30 6.97 11.55
CA GLY A 102 8.65 6.94 12.11
C GLY A 102 8.79 7.68 13.43
N SER A 103 9.68 7.17 14.26
CA SER A 103 10.23 7.86 15.43
C SER A 103 11.73 8.06 15.19
N LEU A 104 12.08 9.08 14.41
CA LEU A 104 13.47 9.47 14.13
C LEU A 104 14.04 10.36 15.23
N ALA A 105 15.32 10.73 15.11
CA ALA A 105 16.03 11.60 16.04
C ALA A 105 15.28 12.90 16.33
N THR A 106 15.44 13.45 17.52
CA THR A 106 14.84 14.74 17.90
C THR A 106 15.84 15.58 18.69
N THR A 107 15.53 16.86 18.87
CA THR A 107 16.35 17.77 19.70
C THR A 107 16.54 17.27 21.13
N ARG A 108 15.57 16.51 21.66
CA ARG A 108 15.68 15.79 22.92
C ARG A 108 16.02 14.33 22.64
N PRO A 109 16.99 13.73 23.37
CA PRO A 109 17.32 12.32 23.20
C PRO A 109 16.12 11.45 23.59
N LYS A 110 15.79 10.47 22.75
CA LYS A 110 14.70 9.52 23.00
C LYS A 110 15.18 8.32 23.82
N LEU A 111 14.34 7.93 24.79
CA LEU A 111 14.55 6.71 25.57
C LEU A 111 14.42 5.46 24.68
N GLY A 112 13.41 5.42 23.79
CA GLY A 112 13.22 4.35 22.81
C GLY A 112 14.11 4.48 21.57
N ASP A 113 14.21 3.40 20.78
CA ASP A 113 15.03 3.35 19.57
C ASP A 113 14.54 4.29 18.46
N HIS A 114 15.48 4.73 17.62
CA HIS A 114 15.14 5.39 16.38
C HIS A 114 14.65 4.33 15.43
N ARG A 115 13.38 4.35 15.08
CA ARG A 115 12.75 3.28 14.30
C ARG A 115 11.69 3.85 13.40
N PHE A 116 11.54 3.22 12.24
CA PHE A 116 10.43 3.51 11.34
C PHE A 116 9.79 2.23 10.83
N HIS A 117 8.54 2.38 10.42
CA HIS A 117 7.70 1.33 9.88
C HIS A 117 7.14 1.80 8.55
N LEU A 118 7.23 0.92 7.57
CA LEU A 118 6.84 1.15 6.20
C LEU A 118 5.95 -0.01 5.77
N SER A 119 4.86 0.30 5.09
CA SER A 119 4.02 -0.71 4.45
C SER A 119 3.60 -0.27 3.06
N THR A 120 3.59 -1.23 2.14
CA THR A 120 3.04 -1.09 0.79
C THR A 120 1.88 -2.07 0.61
N ARG A 121 0.81 -1.60 -0.01
CA ARG A 121 -0.42 -2.36 -0.22
C ARG A 121 -0.87 -2.27 -1.67
N THR A 122 -1.01 -3.43 -2.31
CA THR A 122 -1.65 -3.62 -3.62
C THR A 122 -2.87 -4.55 -3.46
N SER A 123 -3.48 -4.97 -4.57
CA SER A 123 -4.57 -5.96 -4.51
C SER A 123 -4.10 -7.27 -3.91
N SER A 124 -3.00 -7.80 -4.44
CA SER A 124 -2.52 -9.17 -4.17
C SER A 124 -1.32 -9.25 -3.23
N ARG A 125 -0.81 -8.10 -2.76
CA ARG A 125 0.40 -8.05 -1.93
C ARG A 125 0.27 -7.00 -0.83
N HIS A 126 0.66 -7.40 0.37
CA HIS A 126 0.91 -6.50 1.50
C HIS A 126 2.31 -6.77 2.02
N TRP A 127 3.19 -5.78 1.89
CA TRP A 127 4.55 -5.87 2.38
C TRP A 127 4.76 -4.83 3.48
N VAL A 128 5.56 -5.19 4.47
CA VAL A 128 5.81 -4.39 5.66
C VAL A 128 7.28 -4.53 6.06
N SER A 129 7.93 -3.42 6.36
CA SER A 129 9.28 -3.37 6.87
C SER A 129 9.35 -2.50 8.12
N THR A 130 10.02 -3.02 9.14
CA THR A 130 10.36 -2.31 10.37
C THR A 130 11.87 -2.18 10.44
N VAL A 131 12.36 -0.95 10.48
CA VAL A 131 13.80 -0.67 10.54
C VAL A 131 14.14 0.04 11.83
N THR A 132 15.05 -0.55 12.61
CA THR A 132 15.62 0.07 13.81
C THR A 132 17.01 0.60 13.46
N LEU A 133 17.15 1.92 13.57
CA LEU A 133 18.37 2.65 13.28
C LEU A 133 19.29 2.67 14.50
N SER A 134 20.60 2.52 14.25
CA SER A 134 21.61 2.65 15.29
C SER A 134 21.62 4.04 15.94
N LYS A 135 21.30 4.11 17.23
CA LYS A 135 21.26 5.39 17.97
C LYS A 135 22.60 6.11 17.96
N GLY A 136 22.56 7.43 17.74
CA GLY A 136 23.74 8.30 17.79
C GLY A 136 24.67 8.19 16.58
N PHE A 137 24.40 7.26 15.64
CA PHE A 137 25.18 7.13 14.42
C PHE A 137 24.82 8.19 13.38
N ARG A 138 23.55 8.61 13.33
CA ARG A 138 23.01 9.57 12.36
C ARG A 138 22.35 10.75 13.08
N ASN A 139 22.44 11.93 12.46
CA ASN A 139 21.63 13.07 12.82
C ASN A 139 20.22 12.97 12.20
N ARG A 140 19.32 13.89 12.58
CA ARG A 140 17.93 13.87 12.10
C ARG A 140 17.78 13.94 10.57
N GLU A 141 18.63 14.71 9.90
CA GLU A 141 18.58 14.85 8.43
C GLU A 141 19.04 13.57 7.74
N GLN A 142 20.08 12.93 8.27
CA GLN A 142 20.60 11.66 7.76
C GLN A 142 19.58 10.52 7.95
N GLU A 143 18.89 10.45 9.09
CA GLU A 143 17.82 9.47 9.28
C GLU A 143 16.62 9.71 8.35
N GLU A 144 16.31 10.99 8.05
CA GLU A 144 15.31 11.34 7.05
C GLU A 144 15.69 10.85 5.66
N ARG A 145 16.96 11.03 5.28
CA ARG A 145 17.50 10.60 3.99
C ARG A 145 17.43 9.08 3.85
N VAL A 146 17.93 8.34 4.85
CA VAL A 146 17.90 6.86 4.85
C VAL A 146 16.47 6.35 4.78
N SER A 147 15.56 6.87 5.62
CA SER A 147 14.15 6.46 5.59
C SER A 147 13.46 6.78 4.27
N SER A 148 13.79 7.92 3.64
CA SER A 148 13.30 8.29 2.31
C SER A 148 13.81 7.35 1.22
N HIS A 149 15.08 6.96 1.27
CA HIS A 149 15.67 6.00 0.33
C HIS A 149 15.03 4.61 0.46
N VAL A 150 14.77 4.17 1.71
CA VAL A 150 14.06 2.91 1.97
C VAL A 150 12.61 2.97 1.46
N LEU A 151 11.91 4.10 1.65
CA LEU A 151 10.57 4.31 1.10
C LEU A 151 10.58 4.18 -0.43
N LEU A 152 11.50 4.86 -1.11
CA LEU A 152 11.61 4.83 -2.57
C LEU A 152 11.89 3.42 -3.10
N LYS A 153 12.74 2.66 -2.40
CA LYS A 153 13.00 1.25 -2.75
C LYS A 153 11.73 0.41 -2.64
N ALA A 154 10.97 0.54 -1.55
CA ALA A 154 9.72 -0.21 -1.39
C ALA A 154 8.66 0.18 -2.44
N VAL A 155 8.59 1.45 -2.81
CA VAL A 155 7.71 1.91 -3.90
C VAL A 155 8.16 1.30 -5.23
N ALA A 156 9.46 1.31 -5.54
CA ALA A 156 10.00 0.66 -6.73
C ALA A 156 9.67 -0.84 -6.78
N ASP A 157 9.90 -1.55 -5.67
CA ASP A 157 9.60 -2.98 -5.56
C ASP A 157 8.09 -3.27 -5.75
N ALA A 158 7.22 -2.41 -5.22
CA ALA A 158 5.77 -2.50 -5.44
C ALA A 158 5.37 -2.17 -6.90
N CYS A 159 6.10 -1.28 -7.56
CA CYS A 159 5.98 -0.97 -8.99
C CYS A 159 6.62 -2.03 -9.91
N LYS A 160 7.24 -3.09 -9.35
CA LYS A 160 8.03 -4.10 -10.07
C LYS A 160 9.22 -3.50 -10.84
N VAL A 161 9.78 -2.43 -10.31
CA VAL A 161 10.97 -1.75 -10.82
C VAL A 161 12.17 -2.18 -9.97
N GLN A 162 13.24 -2.62 -10.61
CA GLN A 162 14.45 -3.03 -9.89
C GLN A 162 15.18 -1.80 -9.35
N ALA A 163 15.36 -1.74 -8.03
CA ALA A 163 16.17 -0.71 -7.39
C ALA A 163 17.64 -0.86 -7.79
N THR A 164 18.22 0.21 -8.35
CA THR A 164 19.61 0.23 -8.85
C THR A 164 20.61 0.78 -7.83
N PHE A 165 20.16 1.21 -6.66
CA PHE A 165 21.03 1.72 -5.60
C PHE A 165 20.87 0.91 -4.31
N VAL A 166 21.95 0.89 -3.52
CA VAL A 166 21.97 0.27 -2.20
C VAL A 166 21.46 1.28 -1.19
N SER A 167 20.44 0.90 -0.41
CA SER A 167 19.96 1.73 0.70
C SER A 167 21.12 2.06 1.65
N GLU A 168 21.14 3.27 2.22
CA GLU A 168 22.17 3.71 3.18
C GLU A 168 22.05 3.01 4.56
N LEU A 169 21.36 1.87 4.64
CA LEU A 169 21.32 1.02 5.81
C LEU A 169 22.68 0.36 6.01
N THR A 170 23.12 0.34 7.25
CA THR A 170 24.36 -0.33 7.68
C THR A 170 24.05 -1.73 8.18
N GLU A 171 25.06 -2.60 8.27
CA GLU A 171 24.91 -3.93 8.88
C GLU A 171 24.44 -3.88 10.35
N ALA A 172 24.60 -2.73 11.02
CA ALA A 172 24.13 -2.50 12.37
C ALA A 172 22.65 -2.10 12.46
N ASP A 173 22.02 -1.70 11.35
CA ASP A 173 20.60 -1.38 11.33
C ASP A 173 19.79 -2.68 11.23
N LEU A 174 18.85 -2.89 12.15
CA LEU A 174 18.01 -4.10 12.16
C LEU A 174 16.80 -3.90 11.26
N CYS A 175 16.65 -4.75 10.24
CA CYS A 175 15.50 -4.77 9.35
C CYS A 175 14.68 -6.04 9.58
N ASP A 176 13.42 -5.88 9.98
CA ASP A 176 12.42 -6.94 10.03
C ASP A 176 11.41 -6.74 8.90
N GLU A 177 11.34 -7.68 7.97
CA GLU A 177 10.45 -7.63 6.82
C GLU A 177 9.43 -8.75 6.89
N SER A 178 8.22 -8.45 6.45
CA SER A 178 7.16 -9.44 6.35
C SER A 178 6.30 -9.17 5.15
N GLU A 179 5.81 -10.24 4.56
CA GLU A 179 5.08 -10.21 3.31
C GLU A 179 3.87 -11.13 3.40
N ARG A 180 2.76 -10.64 2.88
CA ARG A 180 1.53 -11.41 2.70
C ARG A 180 1.08 -11.27 1.25
N HIS A 181 0.77 -12.41 0.66
CA HIS A 181 0.11 -12.48 -0.64
C HIS A 181 -1.36 -12.81 -0.46
N PHE A 182 -2.20 -12.25 -1.33
CA PHE A 182 -3.62 -12.54 -1.38
C PHE A 182 -3.95 -13.22 -2.71
N ASP A 183 -4.66 -14.33 -2.64
CA ASP A 183 -5.28 -14.95 -3.81
C ASP A 183 -6.63 -14.25 -4.16
N GLU A 184 -7.27 -14.70 -5.25
CA GLU A 184 -8.52 -14.08 -5.72
C GLU A 184 -9.64 -14.14 -4.66
N ASP A 185 -9.71 -15.22 -3.88
CA ASP A 185 -10.75 -15.45 -2.88
C ASP A 185 -10.51 -14.56 -1.66
N GLN A 186 -9.27 -14.48 -1.16
CA GLN A 186 -8.87 -13.60 -0.06
C GLN A 186 -9.04 -12.11 -0.42
N GLU A 187 -8.76 -11.73 -1.67
CA GLU A 187 -9.04 -10.37 -2.14
C GLU A 187 -10.55 -10.07 -2.13
N LEU A 188 -11.40 -11.06 -2.46
CA LEU A 188 -12.85 -10.91 -2.44
C LEU A 188 -13.41 -10.85 -1.02
N GLU A 189 -12.90 -11.68 -0.10
CA GLU A 189 -13.23 -11.64 1.33
C GLU A 189 -12.92 -10.27 1.95
N GLN A 190 -11.82 -9.63 1.54
CA GLN A 190 -11.46 -8.28 1.98
C GLN A 190 -12.46 -7.23 1.48
N LEU A 191 -13.03 -7.41 0.29
CA LEU A 191 -14.10 -6.53 -0.21
C LEU A 191 -15.38 -6.75 0.58
N ILE A 192 -15.77 -8.01 0.81
CA ILE A 192 -16.99 -8.38 1.55
C ILE A 192 -16.94 -7.87 3.00
N SER A 193 -15.78 -7.97 3.65
CA SER A 193 -15.55 -7.45 5.00
C SER A 193 -15.37 -5.94 5.08
N GLY A 194 -15.37 -5.23 3.95
CA GLY A 194 -15.23 -3.78 3.87
C GLY A 194 -13.81 -3.26 4.14
N GLN A 195 -12.80 -4.14 4.14
CA GLN A 195 -11.40 -3.74 4.28
C GLN A 195 -10.90 -3.00 3.03
N ILE A 196 -11.30 -3.48 1.84
CA ILE A 196 -11.09 -2.76 0.58
C ILE A 196 -12.40 -2.21 0.03
N CYS A 197 -12.37 -1.06 -0.63
CA CYS A 197 -13.58 -0.37 -1.08
C CYS A 197 -14.14 -0.87 -2.42
N PHE A 198 -13.28 -1.39 -3.31
CA PHE A 198 -13.71 -2.07 -4.54
C PHE A 198 -12.59 -2.93 -5.13
N LYS A 199 -12.96 -3.83 -6.05
CA LYS A 199 -12.03 -4.68 -6.80
C LYS A 199 -12.36 -4.65 -8.29
N VAL A 200 -11.37 -4.40 -9.13
CA VAL A 200 -11.52 -4.45 -10.60
C VAL A 200 -11.14 -5.84 -11.07
N TYR A 201 -12.10 -6.55 -11.66
CA TYR A 201 -11.82 -7.78 -12.38
C TYR A 201 -11.56 -7.43 -13.85
N PRO A 202 -10.34 -7.67 -14.38
CA PRO A 202 -10.13 -7.56 -15.81
C PRO A 202 -11.00 -8.62 -16.48
N PHE A 203 -11.88 -8.22 -17.39
CA PHE A 203 -12.57 -9.14 -18.28
C PHE A 203 -11.54 -9.69 -19.29
N SER A 204 -10.67 -10.57 -18.81
CA SER A 204 -9.88 -11.46 -19.64
C SER A 204 -10.83 -12.49 -20.25
N SER A 205 -10.59 -12.87 -21.50
CA SER A 205 -11.25 -13.99 -22.17
C SER A 205 -10.85 -15.34 -21.53
N SER A 206 -11.04 -15.49 -20.21
CA SER A 206 -10.90 -16.77 -19.53
C SER A 206 -11.96 -17.72 -20.06
N THR A 207 -11.54 -18.94 -20.39
CA THR A 207 -12.35 -20.02 -20.98
C THR A 207 -13.47 -20.53 -20.06
N GLY A 208 -13.63 -19.98 -18.85
CA GLY A 208 -14.75 -20.23 -17.95
C GLY A 208 -15.71 -19.05 -17.90
N ARG A 209 -16.97 -19.28 -18.30
CA ARG A 209 -18.04 -18.28 -18.14
C ARG A 209 -18.33 -18.11 -16.64
N LYS A 210 -17.95 -16.96 -16.06
CA LYS A 210 -18.38 -16.55 -14.71
C LYS A 210 -19.65 -15.71 -14.83
N ILE A 211 -20.68 -16.00 -14.02
CA ILE A 211 -21.91 -15.18 -13.95
C ILE A 211 -21.80 -14.31 -12.71
N ILE A 212 -21.88 -12.99 -12.90
CA ILE A 212 -22.02 -12.02 -11.81
C ILE A 212 -23.46 -11.54 -11.82
N LEU A 213 -24.19 -11.76 -10.72
CA LEU A 213 -25.57 -11.34 -10.57
C LEU A 213 -25.60 -10.13 -9.65
N SER A 214 -26.16 -9.02 -10.14
CA SER A 214 -26.41 -7.85 -9.29
C SER A 214 -27.51 -8.20 -8.29
N GLY A 215 -27.26 -8.01 -7.00
CA GLY A 215 -28.24 -8.20 -5.94
C GLY A 215 -27.89 -7.35 -4.72
N SER A 216 -28.79 -6.46 -4.31
CA SER A 216 -28.63 -5.55 -3.16
C SER A 216 -29.14 -6.15 -1.84
N PHE A 217 -29.27 -7.47 -1.77
CA PHE A 217 -30.07 -8.13 -0.74
C PHE A 217 -29.16 -8.91 0.20
N ASN A 218 -28.84 -8.26 1.31
CA ASN A 218 -28.18 -8.86 2.46
C ASN A 218 -29.23 -8.96 3.59
N PRO A 219 -29.66 -10.17 4.03
CA PRO A 219 -29.03 -11.47 3.83
C PRO A 219 -29.45 -12.23 2.56
N LEU A 220 -28.65 -13.24 2.20
CA LEU A 220 -28.95 -14.21 1.15
C LEU A 220 -30.28 -14.94 1.46
N HIS A 221 -31.21 -14.96 0.51
CA HIS A 221 -32.46 -15.72 0.61
C HIS A 221 -32.73 -16.55 -0.65
N GLU A 222 -33.79 -17.36 -0.65
CA GLU A 222 -34.12 -18.31 -1.73
C GLU A 222 -34.21 -17.69 -3.13
N GLY A 223 -34.54 -16.40 -3.22
CA GLY A 223 -34.64 -15.69 -4.49
C GLY A 223 -33.30 -15.67 -5.22
N HIS A 224 -32.20 -15.49 -4.50
CA HIS A 224 -30.85 -15.50 -5.07
C HIS A 224 -30.45 -16.88 -5.59
N LEU A 225 -30.74 -17.91 -4.81
CA LEU A 225 -30.43 -19.29 -5.19
C LEU A 225 -31.19 -19.67 -6.45
N LYS A 226 -32.49 -19.32 -6.53
CA LYS A 226 -33.32 -19.53 -7.73
C LYS A 226 -32.80 -18.73 -8.92
N LEU A 227 -32.40 -17.47 -8.72
CA LEU A 227 -31.88 -16.61 -9.79
C LEU A 227 -30.53 -17.11 -10.32
N LEU A 228 -29.64 -17.55 -9.43
CA LEU A 228 -28.38 -18.21 -9.77
C LEU A 228 -28.62 -19.53 -10.52
N GLU A 229 -29.57 -20.33 -10.07
CA GLU A 229 -29.92 -21.60 -10.70
C GLU A 229 -30.47 -21.39 -12.11
N VAL A 230 -31.39 -20.43 -12.30
CA VAL A 230 -31.94 -20.07 -13.62
C VAL A 230 -30.83 -19.53 -14.54
N ALA A 231 -29.97 -18.64 -14.05
CA ALA A 231 -28.87 -18.10 -14.82
C ALA A 231 -27.85 -19.18 -15.23
N ALA A 232 -27.53 -20.10 -14.32
CA ALA A 232 -26.63 -21.23 -14.60
C ALA A 232 -27.23 -22.18 -15.65
N ARG A 233 -28.53 -22.49 -15.55
CA ARG A 233 -29.24 -23.28 -16.58
C ARG A 233 -29.21 -22.60 -17.94
N TYR A 234 -29.50 -21.30 -18.00
CA TYR A 234 -29.52 -20.53 -19.26
C TYR A 234 -28.15 -20.49 -19.94
N MET A 235 -27.08 -20.42 -19.16
CA MET A 235 -25.69 -20.31 -19.65
C MET A 235 -25.00 -21.68 -19.83
N HIS A 236 -25.70 -22.79 -19.56
CA HIS A 236 -25.19 -24.16 -19.57
C HIS A 236 -23.94 -24.38 -18.70
N LEU A 237 -23.93 -23.80 -17.50
CA LEU A 237 -22.83 -23.91 -16.54
C LEU A 237 -23.16 -24.91 -15.44
N SER A 238 -22.17 -25.74 -15.08
CA SER A 238 -22.24 -26.54 -13.85
C SER A 238 -21.98 -25.64 -12.65
N LEU A 239 -22.90 -25.64 -11.68
CA LEU A 239 -22.79 -24.86 -10.45
C LEU A 239 -21.63 -25.38 -9.59
N LYS A 240 -20.46 -24.75 -9.68
CA LYS A 240 -19.47 -24.82 -8.59
C LYS A 240 -19.86 -23.78 -7.55
N SER A 241 -20.61 -24.21 -6.55
CA SER A 241 -21.16 -23.33 -5.54
C SER A 241 -20.08 -22.99 -4.49
N ASN A 242 -19.33 -21.90 -4.70
CA ASN A 242 -18.81 -21.13 -3.56
C ASN A 242 -19.90 -20.12 -3.20
N ILE A 243 -20.90 -20.56 -2.43
CA ILE A 243 -21.92 -19.67 -1.89
C ILE A 243 -21.22 -18.83 -0.82
N LEU A 244 -20.87 -17.61 -1.20
CA LEU A 244 -20.31 -16.60 -0.31
C LEU A 244 -21.41 -16.18 0.67
N LYS A 245 -21.20 -16.47 1.96
CA LYS A 245 -21.99 -15.92 3.07
C LYS A 245 -21.52 -14.50 3.39
#